data_AF-A0A160NYX3-F1
#
_entry.id   AF-A0A160NYX3-F1
#
_cell.length_a   1.000
_cell.length_b   1.000
_cell.length_c   1.000
_cell.angle_alpha   90.00
_cell.angle_beta   90.00
_cell.angle_gamma   90.00
#
_symmetry.space_group_name_H-M   'P 1'
#
loop_
_entity.id
_entity.type
_entity.pdbx_description
1 polymer ?
#
loop_
_entity_poly.entity_id
_entity_poly.type
_entity_poly.pdbx_seq_one_letter_code
_entity_poly.pdbx_strand_id
1 'polypeptide(L)'
;MATPNYEALARDLFGRTEKAIDMIAALSVDTGITFKISDIVQRVEDGLPEGYPDSTNGEHVRRDLIAEMARDALSGAAYED
;
A
#
# COMPACT_ATOMS: atom_id res chain seq x y z
N MET A 1 -13.03 -0.80 24.57
CA MET A 1 -12.62 -0.72 23.15
C MET A 1 -11.13 -0.96 23.11
N ALA A 2 -10.68 -2.03 22.47
CA ALA A 2 -9.24 -2.25 22.27
C ALA A 2 -8.75 -1.20 21.28
N THR A 3 -7.79 -0.36 21.71
CA THR A 3 -7.10 0.56 20.80
C THR A 3 -6.48 -0.30 19.69
N PRO A 4 -6.75 -0.03 18.40
CA PRO A 4 -6.11 -0.77 17.34
C PRO A 4 -4.59 -0.66 17.54
N ASN A 5 -3.86 -1.77 17.48
CA ASN A 5 -2.41 -1.71 17.50
C ASN A 5 -1.97 -1.09 16.16
N TYR A 6 -1.81 0.23 16.15
CA TYR A 6 -1.48 1.02 14.94
C TYR A 6 -0.20 0.54 14.28
N GLU A 7 0.77 0.04 15.04
CA GLU A 7 2.00 -0.56 14.49
C GLU A 7 1.70 -1.85 13.72
N ALA A 8 0.80 -2.69 14.24
CA ALA A 8 0.37 -3.91 13.53
C ALA A 8 -0.42 -3.58 12.26
N LEU A 9 -1.26 -2.55 12.29
CA LEU A 9 -2.00 -2.08 11.11
C LEU A 9 -1.07 -1.48 10.04
N ALA A 10 -0.08 -0.69 10.46
CA ALA A 10 0.91 -0.12 9.53
C ALA A 10 1.73 -1.22 8.86
N ARG A 11 2.20 -2.22 9.62
CA ARG A 11 2.91 -3.39 9.07
C ARG A 11 2.04 -4.22 8.12
N ASP A 12 0.77 -4.44 8.46
CA ASP A 12 -0.16 -5.15 7.57
C ASP A 12 -0.36 -4.38 6.25
N LEU A 13 -0.58 -3.07 6.32
CA LEU A 13 -0.75 -2.20 5.16
C LEU A 13 0.51 -2.17 4.28
N PHE A 14 1.69 -2.14 4.90
CA PHE A 14 2.98 -2.22 4.21
C PHE A 14 3.13 -3.54 3.45
N GLY A 15 2.93 -4.69 4.14
CA GLY A 15 3.03 -6.01 3.50
C GLY A 15 2.00 -6.25 2.39
N ARG A 16 0.84 -5.58 2.44
CA ARG A 16 -0.14 -5.57 1.33
C ARG A 16 0.34 -4.72 0.16
N THR A 17 0.99 -3.59 0.44
CA THR A 17 1.56 -2.69 -0.56
C THR A 17 2.68 -3.39 -1.34
N GLU A 18 3.59 -4.07 -0.66
CA GLU A 18 4.66 -4.86 -1.30
C GLU A 18 4.09 -5.93 -2.23
N LYS A 19 3.11 -6.71 -1.76
CA LYS A 19 2.45 -7.73 -2.60
C LYS A 19 1.75 -7.14 -3.82
N ALA A 20 1.16 -5.95 -3.68
CA ALA A 20 0.52 -5.26 -4.80
C ALA A 20 1.56 -4.79 -5.83
N ILE A 21 2.71 -4.28 -5.38
CA ILE A 21 3.85 -3.93 -6.22
C ILE A 21 4.33 -5.14 -7.00
N ASP A 22 4.58 -6.27 -6.34
CA ASP A 22 5.08 -7.49 -6.99
C ASP A 22 4.12 -8.00 -8.08
N MET A 23 2.81 -8.02 -7.80
CA MET A 23 1.80 -8.41 -8.78
C MET A 23 1.79 -7.47 -9.98
N ILE A 24 1.83 -6.16 -9.75
CA ILE A 24 1.80 -5.16 -10.83
C ILE A 24 3.10 -5.19 -11.62
N ALA A 25 4.25 -5.38 -10.99
CA ALA A 25 5.52 -5.54 -11.66
C ALA A 25 5.53 -6.78 -12.57
N ALA A 26 5.03 -7.92 -12.07
CA ALA A 26 4.88 -9.13 -12.87
C ALA A 26 3.96 -8.92 -14.08
N LEU A 27 2.81 -8.25 -13.88
CA LEU A 27 1.89 -7.90 -14.98
C LEU A 27 2.51 -6.93 -15.98
N SER A 28 3.32 -5.97 -15.51
CA SER A 28 4.02 -5.01 -16.38
C SER A 28 5.00 -5.73 -17.31
N VAL A 29 5.73 -6.72 -16.79
CA VAL A 29 6.66 -7.54 -17.56
C VAL A 29 5.92 -8.40 -18.59
N ASP A 30 4.82 -9.03 -18.19
CA ASP A 30 4.04 -9.92 -19.06
C ASP A 30 3.31 -9.15 -20.18
N THR A 31 2.69 -8.02 -19.85
CA THR A 31 1.82 -7.27 -20.77
C THR A 31 2.52 -6.13 -21.51
N GLY A 32 3.69 -5.70 -21.05
CA GLY A 32 4.38 -4.50 -21.53
C GLY A 32 3.67 -3.19 -21.19
N ILE A 33 2.65 -3.22 -20.32
CA ILE A 33 1.90 -2.05 -19.90
C ILE A 33 2.62 -1.37 -18.73
N THR A 34 2.76 -0.05 -18.81
CA THR A 34 3.23 0.77 -17.68
C THR A 34 2.07 1.05 -16.73
N PHE A 35 2.26 0.72 -15.46
CA PHE A 35 1.31 1.03 -14.38
C PHE A 35 1.74 2.25 -13.58
N LYS A 36 0.77 2.88 -12.92
CA LYS A 36 0.95 4.04 -12.05
C LYS A 36 0.84 3.64 -10.58
N ILE A 37 1.33 4.49 -9.69
CA ILE A 37 1.17 4.32 -8.24
C ILE A 37 -0.32 4.27 -7.84
N SER A 38 -1.20 4.97 -8.55
CA SER A 38 -2.64 4.89 -8.33
C SER A 38 -3.20 3.47 -8.52
N ASP A 39 -2.59 2.66 -9.39
CA ASP A 39 -3.02 1.29 -9.65
C ASP A 39 -2.62 0.38 -8.48
N ILE A 40 -1.44 0.62 -7.87
CA ILE A 40 -1.00 -0.04 -6.64
C ILE A 40 -1.95 0.32 -5.49
N VAL A 41 -2.26 1.61 -5.31
CA VAL A 41 -3.18 2.08 -4.27
C VAL A 41 -4.54 1.42 -4.42
N GLN A 42 -5.09 1.39 -5.64
CA GLN A 42 -6.38 0.76 -5.89
C GLN A 42 -6.33 -0.73 -5.60
N ARG A 43 -5.26 -1.43 -6.02
CA ARG A 43 -5.11 -2.87 -5.78
C ARG A 43 -5.02 -3.23 -4.30
N VAL A 44 -4.39 -2.38 -3.49
CA VAL A 44 -4.33 -2.54 -2.03
C VAL A 44 -5.71 -2.32 -1.43
N GLU A 45 -6.38 -1.21 -1.78
CA GLU A 45 -7.73 -0.88 -1.31
C GLU A 45 -8.74 -2.00 -1.61
N ASP A 46 -8.72 -2.55 -2.82
CA ASP A 46 -9.58 -3.67 -3.24
C ASP A 46 -9.31 -4.96 -2.44
N GLY A 47 -8.12 -5.08 -1.85
CA GLY A 47 -7.72 -6.23 -1.04
C GLY A 47 -7.98 -6.08 0.46
N LEU A 48 -8.45 -4.92 0.92
CA LEU A 48 -8.72 -4.69 2.34
C LEU A 48 -10.00 -5.41 2.77
N PRO A 49 -10.03 -6.03 3.96
CA PRO A 49 -11.24 -6.64 4.49
C PRO A 49 -12.28 -5.57 4.83
N GLU A 50 -13.55 -5.96 4.81
CA GLU A 50 -14.64 -5.10 5.27
C GLU A 50 -14.40 -4.67 6.73
N GLY A 51 -14.62 -3.38 7.02
CA GLY A 51 -14.37 -2.82 8.35
C GLY A 51 -12.90 -2.60 8.68
N TYR A 52 -11.99 -2.66 7.70
CA TYR A 52 -10.59 -2.28 7.91
C TYR A 52 -10.51 -0.84 8.47
N PRO A 53 -9.75 -0.60 9.56
CA PRO A 53 -9.72 0.71 10.20
C PRO A 53 -9.34 1.82 9.22
N ASP A 54 -10.13 2.89 9.23
CA ASP A 54 -9.76 4.12 8.53
C ASP A 54 -8.63 4.84 9.26
N SER A 55 -7.72 5.44 8.50
CA SER A 55 -6.76 6.39 9.05
C SER A 55 -7.51 7.66 9.43
N THR A 56 -7.71 7.89 10.73
CA THR A 56 -8.66 8.87 11.28
C THR A 56 -8.23 10.33 11.24
N ASN A 57 -7.18 10.72 10.52
CA ASN A 57 -6.65 12.08 10.54
C ASN A 57 -6.76 12.77 9.17
N GLY A 58 -8.01 13.08 8.80
CA GLY A 58 -8.53 14.24 8.03
C GLY A 58 -7.81 14.85 6.80
N GLU A 59 -6.49 14.73 6.68
CA GLU A 59 -5.65 15.33 5.63
C GLU A 59 -4.71 14.30 4.95
N HIS A 60 -4.40 13.18 5.60
CA HIS A 60 -3.72 12.03 4.99
C HIS A 60 -4.63 10.81 5.10
N VAL A 61 -5.35 10.51 4.02
CA VAL A 61 -6.22 9.33 3.97
C VAL A 61 -5.38 8.06 3.84
N ARG A 62 -5.94 6.90 4.19
CA ARG A 62 -5.29 5.58 4.03
C ARG A 62 -4.64 5.42 2.65
N ARG A 63 -5.28 5.94 1.60
CA ARG A 63 -4.76 5.94 0.22
C ARG A 63 -3.46 6.72 0.05
N ASP A 64 -3.28 7.83 0.77
CA ASP A 64 -2.06 8.64 0.71
C ASP A 64 -0.90 7.89 1.38
N LEU A 65 -1.16 7.24 2.51
CA LEU A 65 -0.18 6.38 3.17
C LEU A 65 0.25 5.21 2.27
N ILE A 66 -0.70 4.57 1.59
CA ILE A 66 -0.38 3.51 0.61
C ILE A 66 0.47 4.08 -0.53
N ALA A 67 0.15 5.28 -1.02
CA ALA A 67 0.89 5.93 -2.10
C ALA A 67 2.32 6.27 -1.67
N GLU A 68 2.54 6.74 -0.44
CA GLU A 68 3.86 7.00 0.12
C GLU A 68 4.66 5.71 0.29
N MET A 69 4.09 4.68 0.93
CA MET A 69 4.76 3.38 1.06
C MET A 69 5.14 2.78 -0.30
N ALA A 70 4.28 2.93 -1.30
CA ALA A 70 4.59 2.46 -2.64
C ALA A 70 5.74 3.24 -3.29
N ARG A 71 5.82 4.56 -3.07
CA ARG A 71 6.96 5.38 -3.54
C ARG A 71 8.26 4.97 -2.86
N ASP A 72 8.23 4.76 -1.55
CA ASP A 72 9.41 4.39 -0.76
C ASP A 72 9.93 3.01 -1.13
N ALA A 73 9.02 2.05 -1.35
CA ALA A 73 9.39 0.71 -1.79
C ALA A 73 9.99 0.71 -3.20
N LEU A 74 9.43 1.49 -4.13
CA LEU A 74 9.91 1.57 -5.52
C LEU A 74 11.17 2.43 -5.69
N SER A 75 11.41 3.40 -4.81
CA SER A 75 12.63 4.21 -4.80
C SER A 75 13.82 3.49 -4.17
N GLY A 76 13.57 2.39 -3.44
CA GLY A 76 14.56 1.68 -2.64
C GLY A 76 14.74 2.25 -1.23
N ALA A 77 14.16 3.43 -0.94
CA ALA A 77 14.28 4.10 0.36
C ALA A 77 13.69 3.28 1.51
N ALA A 78 12.70 2.43 1.25
CA ALA A 78 12.14 1.52 2.25
C ALA A 78 13.14 0.48 2.79
N TYR A 79 14.28 0.28 2.11
CA TYR A 79 15.30 -0.72 2.43
C TYR A 79 16.67 -0.12 2.77
N GLU A 80 16.78 1.21 2.84
CA GLU A 80 18.04 1.93 3.09
C GLU A 80 18.42 2.10 4.58
N ASP A 81 17.82 1.35 5.52
CA ASP A 81 18.18 1.34 6.95
C ASP A 81 18.46 -0.08 7.49
#